data_AF-A0A1V5ZAD3-F1
#
_entry.id   AF-A0A1V5ZAD3-F1
#
_cell.length_a   1.000
_cell.length_b   1.000
_cell.length_c   1.000
_cell.angle_alpha   90.00
_cell.angle_beta   90.00
_cell.angle_gamma   90.00
#
_symmetry.space_group_name_H-M   'P 1'
#
loop_
_entity.id
_entity.type
_entity.pdbx_description
1 polymer ?
#
loop_
_entity_poly.entity_id
_entity_poly.type
_entity_poly.pdbx_seq_one_letter_code
_entity_poly.pdbx_strand_id
1 'polypeptide(L)'
;MTETLPSVHLDDEWLRMFYEQVGRELSLARESQRETHTWVITLTAGVFTAFLTFGGNGFNYPTENAFLAVLIILPLLFRFFVRSCLEYEILHRWTVLRNALDAYFFARSHMPDKVTDASRHLRDVIPKYYFAWYAARPFGRMLVDNIKLAYGWPFIVFSALLVWGLMMQHKSSVICGCLAAFVVWMVLELYWFMTYHGFKHLKPETDFGLKGLAGDFGVPEKK
;
A
#
# COMPACT_ATOMS: atom_id res chain seq x y z
N MET A 1 -19.25 8.45 -19.48
CA MET A 1 -19.18 7.13 -20.11
C MET A 1 -19.51 6.10 -19.05
N THR A 2 -20.71 5.53 -19.11
CA THR A 2 -21.15 4.42 -18.27
C THR A 2 -20.51 3.14 -18.82
N GLU A 3 -19.36 2.74 -18.27
CA GLU A 3 -18.81 1.40 -18.51
C GLU A 3 -19.83 0.38 -18.00
N THR A 4 -20.54 -0.29 -18.91
CA THR A 4 -21.37 -1.44 -18.59
C THR A 4 -20.44 -2.57 -18.20
N LEU A 5 -20.31 -2.79 -16.89
CA LEU A 5 -19.57 -3.90 -16.30
C LEU A 5 -20.07 -5.24 -16.89
N PRO A 6 -19.19 -6.17 -17.27
CA PRO A 6 -19.59 -7.44 -17.87
C PRO A 6 -20.47 -8.25 -16.91
N SER A 7 -21.61 -8.76 -17.39
CA SER A 7 -22.49 -9.63 -16.60
C SER A 7 -21.85 -11.01 -16.45
N VAL A 8 -21.42 -11.35 -15.22
CA VAL A 8 -20.78 -12.63 -14.93
C VAL A 8 -21.84 -13.72 -14.76
N HIS A 9 -21.85 -14.71 -15.66
CA HIS A 9 -22.52 -15.99 -15.42
C HIS A 9 -21.68 -16.78 -14.41
N LEU A 10 -22.27 -17.09 -13.27
CA LEU A 10 -21.62 -17.82 -12.17
C LEU A 10 -21.63 -19.31 -12.49
N ASP A 11 -20.68 -19.75 -13.29
CA ASP A 11 -20.33 -21.15 -13.42
C ASP A 11 -19.47 -21.57 -12.22
N ASP A 12 -19.80 -22.70 -11.62
CA ASP A 12 -19.18 -23.16 -10.38
C ASP A 12 -17.75 -23.66 -10.57
N GLU A 13 -17.47 -24.25 -11.73
CA GLU A 13 -16.11 -24.67 -12.07
C GLU A 13 -15.22 -23.45 -12.25
N TRP A 14 -15.71 -22.45 -13.00
CA TRP A 14 -15.03 -21.17 -13.16
C TRP A 14 -14.80 -20.47 -11.81
N LEU A 15 -15.80 -20.43 -10.92
CA LEU A 15 -15.67 -19.81 -9.61
C LEU A 15 -14.65 -20.51 -8.71
N ARG A 16 -14.52 -21.84 -8.79
CA ARG A 16 -13.49 -22.58 -8.05
C ARG A 16 -12.10 -22.27 -8.57
N MET A 17 -11.90 -22.26 -9.90
CA MET A 17 -10.63 -21.86 -10.50
C MET A 17 -10.27 -20.41 -10.14
N PHE A 18 -11.24 -19.51 -10.21
CA PHE A 18 -11.06 -18.11 -9.85
C PHE A 18 -10.71 -17.95 -8.37
N TYR A 19 -11.32 -18.73 -7.48
CA TYR A 19 -11.01 -18.75 -6.06
C TYR A 19 -9.57 -19.17 -5.75
N GLU A 20 -9.06 -20.19 -6.43
CA GLU A 20 -7.66 -20.61 -6.32
C GLU A 20 -6.71 -19.52 -6.83
N GLN A 21 -7.04 -18.90 -7.98
CA GLN A 21 -6.26 -17.80 -8.54
C GLN A 21 -6.21 -16.61 -7.57
N VAL A 22 -7.35 -16.16 -7.05
CA VAL A 22 -7.41 -15.08 -6.04
C VAL A 22 -6.58 -15.43 -4.81
N GLY A 23 -6.62 -16.69 -4.35
CA GLY A 23 -5.79 -17.15 -3.24
C GLY A 23 -4.29 -17.03 -3.52
N ARG A 24 -3.85 -17.39 -4.73
CA ARG A 24 -2.45 -17.25 -5.17
C ARG A 24 -2.03 -15.79 -5.25
N GLU A 25 -2.81 -14.94 -5.92
CA GLU A 25 -2.51 -13.51 -6.05
C GLU A 25 -2.49 -12.79 -4.69
N LEU A 26 -3.37 -13.19 -3.77
CA LEU A 26 -3.37 -12.68 -2.40
C LEU A 26 -2.08 -13.06 -1.65
N SER A 27 -1.60 -14.30 -1.82
CA SER A 27 -0.33 -14.73 -1.22
C SER A 27 0.86 -13.94 -1.77
N LEU A 28 0.92 -13.77 -3.09
CA LEU A 28 1.96 -12.99 -3.76
C LEU A 28 1.97 -11.53 -3.30
N ALA A 29 0.79 -10.91 -3.16
CA ALA A 29 0.68 -9.54 -2.66
C ALA A 29 1.20 -9.39 -1.23
N ARG A 30 0.92 -10.37 -0.35
CA ARG A 30 1.44 -10.38 1.04
C ARG A 30 2.96 -10.52 1.08
N GLU A 31 3.50 -11.39 0.24
CA GLU A 31 4.94 -11.61 0.15
C GLU A 31 5.65 -10.35 -0.35
N SER A 32 5.18 -9.74 -1.44
CA SER A 32 5.70 -8.47 -1.96
C SER A 32 5.66 -7.36 -0.90
N GLN A 33 4.54 -7.24 -0.15
CA GLN A 33 4.43 -6.24 0.91
C GLN A 33 5.46 -6.45 2.03
N ARG A 34 5.68 -7.71 2.42
CA ARG A 34 6.66 -8.06 3.45
C ARG A 34 8.09 -7.78 3.00
N GLU A 35 8.42 -8.10 1.74
CA GLU A 35 9.71 -7.76 1.15
C GLU A 35 9.94 -6.24 1.13
N THR A 36 8.95 -5.47 0.69
CA THR A 36 9.01 -4.00 0.68
C THR A 36 9.28 -3.43 2.08
N HIS A 37 8.58 -3.92 3.11
CA HIS A 37 8.84 -3.52 4.50
C HIS A 37 10.24 -3.90 4.98
N THR A 38 10.72 -5.09 4.59
CA THR A 38 12.06 -5.57 4.97
C THR A 38 13.16 -4.71 4.34
N TRP A 39 12.97 -4.26 3.09
CA TRP A 39 13.87 -3.32 2.43
C TRP A 39 13.93 -1.98 3.14
N VAL A 40 12.80 -1.45 3.59
CA VAL A 40 12.75 -0.18 4.34
C VAL A 40 13.48 -0.28 5.68
N ILE A 41 13.29 -1.38 6.40
CA ILE A 41 14.01 -1.64 7.66
C ILE A 41 15.51 -1.76 7.39
N THR A 42 15.90 -2.54 6.38
CA THR A 42 17.32 -2.72 5.99
C THR A 42 17.97 -1.40 5.62
N LEU A 43 17.28 -0.57 4.83
CA LEU A 43 17.76 0.74 4.40
C LEU A 43 17.87 1.70 5.59
N THR A 44 16.90 1.70 6.50
CA THR A 44 16.94 2.50 7.73
C THR A 44 18.09 2.05 8.65
N ALA A 45 18.26 0.74 8.85
CA ALA A 45 19.35 0.18 9.64
C ALA A 45 20.73 0.47 9.02
N GLY A 46 20.86 0.37 7.69
CA GLY A 46 22.08 0.71 6.98
C GLY A 46 22.49 2.16 7.20
N VAL A 47 21.53 3.07 7.28
CA VAL A 47 21.76 4.48 7.61
C VAL A 47 22.24 4.67 9.05
N PHE A 48 21.57 4.04 10.01
CA PHE A 48 22.03 4.07 11.40
C PHE A 48 23.45 3.53 11.55
N THR A 49 23.75 2.40 10.90
CA THR A 49 25.10 1.82 10.89
C THR A 49 26.10 2.78 10.24
N ALA A 50 25.77 3.39 9.09
CA ALA A 50 26.63 4.37 8.45
C ALA A 50 26.93 5.54 9.40
N PHE A 51 25.94 6.09 10.10
CA PHE A 51 26.18 7.15 11.08
C PHE A 51 27.06 6.71 12.25
N LEU A 52 26.83 5.51 12.78
CA LEU A 52 27.61 4.97 13.89
C LEU A 52 29.05 4.62 13.50
N THR A 53 29.29 4.19 12.25
CA THR A 53 30.61 3.74 11.78
C THR A 53 31.44 4.86 11.16
N PHE A 54 30.82 5.83 10.46
CA PHE A 54 31.55 6.98 9.90
C PHE A 54 31.85 8.08 10.94
N GLY A 55 31.26 8.00 12.14
CA GLY A 55 31.58 8.85 13.28
C GLY A 55 32.77 8.34 14.09
N GLY A 56 34.00 8.54 13.60
CA GLY A 56 35.18 8.29 14.43
C GLY A 56 35.12 9.08 15.75
N ASN A 57 35.18 8.38 16.89
CA ASN A 57 35.21 8.90 18.26
C ASN A 57 34.19 10.02 18.61
N GLY A 58 32.97 9.98 18.05
CA GLY A 58 31.88 10.89 18.40
C GLY A 58 30.74 10.95 17.36
N PHE A 59 29.56 11.41 17.78
CA PHE A 59 28.42 11.71 16.89
C PHE A 59 28.81 12.85 15.92
N ASN A 60 29.38 12.51 14.76
CA ASN A 60 29.87 13.48 13.78
C ASN A 60 28.86 13.84 12.67
N TYR A 61 27.56 13.62 12.89
CA TYR A 61 26.57 14.20 11.98
C TYR A 61 26.38 15.69 12.28
N PRO A 62 26.35 16.59 11.26
CA PRO A 62 26.37 16.33 9.81
C PRO A 62 27.74 16.53 9.14
N THR A 63 28.32 15.45 8.61
CA THR A 63 29.37 15.53 7.58
C THR A 63 28.74 15.61 6.18
N GLU A 64 29.47 16.14 5.20
CA GLU A 64 29.03 16.27 3.81
C GLU A 64 28.60 14.90 3.22
N ASN A 65 29.41 13.86 3.40
CA ASN A 65 29.10 12.51 2.91
C ASN A 65 27.85 11.91 3.58
N ALA A 66 27.69 12.12 4.88
CA ALA A 66 26.54 11.60 5.61
C ALA A 66 25.25 12.36 5.25
N PHE A 67 25.35 13.65 4.93
CA PHE A 67 24.22 14.42 4.43
C PHE A 67 23.82 14.02 3.01
N LEU A 68 24.79 13.80 2.12
CA LEU A 68 24.53 13.27 0.77
C LEU A 68 23.81 11.92 0.82
N ALA A 69 24.22 11.02 1.74
CA ALA A 69 23.52 9.75 1.94
C ALA A 69 22.05 9.96 2.32
N VAL A 70 21.73 10.89 3.22
CA VAL A 70 20.35 11.25 3.59
C VAL A 70 19.56 11.76 2.38
N LEU A 71 20.16 12.63 1.56
CA LEU A 71 19.51 13.19 0.36
C LEU A 71 19.18 12.12 -0.70
N ILE A 72 19.99 11.07 -0.83
CA ILE A 72 19.72 9.96 -1.76
C ILE A 72 18.69 8.99 -1.18
N ILE A 73 18.74 8.77 0.13
CA ILE A 73 17.94 7.74 0.79
C ILE A 73 16.51 8.18 1.02
N LEU A 74 16.28 9.47 1.30
CA LEU A 74 14.93 9.97 1.57
C LEU A 74 13.98 9.83 0.35
N PRO A 75 14.39 10.11 -0.90
CA PRO A 75 13.58 9.79 -2.09
C PRO A 75 13.34 8.29 -2.27
N LEU A 76 14.34 7.45 -1.98
CA LEU A 76 14.16 5.99 -2.04
C LEU A 76 13.14 5.52 -1.00
N LEU A 77 13.20 6.04 0.22
CA LEU A 77 12.23 5.75 1.27
C LEU A 77 10.81 6.17 0.84
N PHE A 78 10.68 7.35 0.23
CA PHE A 78 9.40 7.82 -0.31
C PHE A 78 8.88 6.90 -1.43
N ARG A 79 9.75 6.43 -2.33
CA ARG A 79 9.40 5.48 -3.39
C ARG A 79 8.93 4.14 -2.82
N PHE A 80 9.61 3.62 -1.80
CA PHE A 80 9.17 2.40 -1.10
C PHE A 80 7.83 2.60 -0.39
N PHE A 81 7.61 3.77 0.21
CA PHE A 81 6.34 4.14 0.82
C PHE A 81 5.18 4.13 -0.20
N VAL A 82 5.39 4.77 -1.35
CA VAL A 82 4.42 4.77 -2.46
C VAL A 82 4.13 3.33 -2.91
N ARG A 83 5.17 2.54 -3.18
CA ARG A 83 5.02 1.13 -3.57
C ARG A 83 4.25 0.32 -2.54
N SER A 84 4.54 0.51 -1.26
CA SER A 84 3.87 -0.17 -0.16
C SER A 84 2.39 0.18 -0.06
N CYS A 85 2.03 1.44 -0.32
CA CYS A 85 0.63 1.85 -0.41
C CYS A 85 -0.11 1.12 -1.54
N LEU A 86 0.52 0.98 -2.72
CA LEU A 86 -0.07 0.25 -3.84
C LEU A 86 -0.25 -1.23 -3.55
N GLU A 87 0.77 -1.86 -2.97
CA GLU A 87 0.73 -3.27 -2.58
C GLU A 87 -0.36 -3.50 -1.53
N TYR A 88 -0.52 -2.59 -0.57
CA TYR A 88 -1.58 -2.64 0.43
C TYR A 88 -2.98 -2.54 -0.18
N GLU A 89 -3.16 -1.69 -1.20
CA GLU A 89 -4.44 -1.56 -1.90
C GLU A 89 -4.77 -2.80 -2.74
N ILE A 90 -3.78 -3.33 -3.46
CA ILE A 90 -3.90 -4.59 -4.19
C ILE A 90 -4.28 -5.72 -3.24
N LEU A 91 -3.61 -5.80 -2.08
CA LEU A 91 -3.89 -6.79 -1.05
C LEU A 91 -5.34 -6.70 -0.55
N HIS A 92 -5.83 -5.49 -0.25
CA HIS A 92 -7.21 -5.28 0.20
C HIS A 92 -8.22 -5.70 -0.85
N ARG A 93 -7.97 -5.39 -2.12
CA ARG A 93 -8.86 -5.79 -3.21
C ARG A 93 -8.96 -7.30 -3.37
N TRP A 94 -7.83 -7.99 -3.34
CA TRP A 94 -7.84 -9.46 -3.34
C TRP A 94 -8.52 -10.03 -2.11
N THR A 95 -8.39 -9.38 -0.95
CA THR A 95 -9.08 -9.79 0.29
C THR A 95 -10.60 -9.62 0.17
N VAL A 96 -11.09 -8.52 -0.40
CA VAL A 96 -12.52 -8.29 -0.65
C VAL A 96 -13.07 -9.33 -1.62
N LEU A 97 -12.37 -9.61 -2.72
CA LEU A 97 -12.76 -10.66 -3.67
C LEU A 97 -12.78 -12.05 -3.01
N ARG A 98 -11.77 -12.36 -2.19
CA ARG A 98 -11.67 -13.63 -1.47
C ARG A 98 -12.82 -13.81 -0.49
N ASN A 99 -13.11 -12.79 0.31
CA ASN A 99 -14.20 -12.83 1.29
C ASN A 99 -15.57 -13.02 0.62
N ALA A 100 -15.81 -12.39 -0.53
CA ALA A 100 -17.06 -12.57 -1.28
C ALA A 100 -17.21 -14.00 -1.83
N LEU A 101 -16.11 -14.60 -2.30
CA LEU A 101 -16.10 -16.01 -2.74
C LEU A 101 -16.28 -16.97 -1.56
N ASP A 102 -15.59 -16.74 -0.44
CA ASP A 102 -15.74 -17.52 0.79
C ASP A 102 -17.19 -17.49 1.28
N ALA A 103 -17.84 -16.31 1.29
CA ALA A 103 -19.24 -16.17 1.65
C ALA A 103 -20.18 -16.96 0.71
N TYR A 104 -19.92 -16.95 -0.59
CA TYR A 104 -20.69 -17.73 -1.57
C TYR A 104 -20.56 -19.25 -1.33
N PHE A 105 -19.33 -19.76 -1.23
CA PHE A 105 -19.10 -21.19 -1.01
C PHE A 105 -19.61 -21.67 0.36
N PHE A 106 -19.51 -20.82 1.39
CA PHE A 106 -20.02 -21.10 2.72
C PHE A 106 -21.56 -21.12 2.74
N ALA A 107 -22.21 -20.09 2.17
CA ALA A 107 -23.67 -20.06 2.06
C ALA A 107 -24.20 -21.28 1.32
N ARG A 108 -23.53 -21.69 0.24
CA ARG A 108 -23.93 -22.87 -0.53
C ARG A 108 -23.88 -24.17 0.25
N SER A 109 -22.89 -24.32 1.11
CA SER A 109 -22.66 -25.56 1.86
C SER A 109 -23.46 -25.63 3.16
N HIS A 110 -23.74 -24.48 3.80
CA HIS A 110 -24.28 -24.44 5.16
C HIS A 110 -25.55 -23.58 5.33
N MET A 111 -25.84 -22.66 4.40
CA MET A 111 -26.96 -21.71 4.50
C MET A 111 -27.63 -21.47 3.13
N PRO A 112 -28.32 -22.49 2.57
CA PRO A 112 -28.88 -22.45 1.21
C PRO A 112 -29.79 -21.24 0.97
N ASP A 113 -30.53 -20.81 2.00
CA ASP A 113 -31.44 -19.65 1.93
C ASP A 113 -30.72 -18.33 1.64
N LYS A 114 -29.43 -18.23 1.99
CA LYS A 114 -28.61 -17.02 1.78
C LYS A 114 -27.76 -17.06 0.51
N VAL A 115 -27.83 -18.13 -0.28
CA VAL A 115 -27.02 -18.31 -1.50
C VAL A 115 -27.35 -17.25 -2.56
N THR A 116 -28.61 -16.90 -2.69
CA THR A 116 -29.06 -15.89 -3.66
C THR A 116 -28.47 -14.51 -3.34
N ASP A 117 -28.40 -14.15 -2.06
CA ASP A 117 -27.81 -12.88 -1.62
C ASP A 117 -26.29 -12.89 -1.79
N ALA A 118 -25.62 -13.98 -1.43
CA ALA A 118 -24.18 -14.13 -1.63
C ALA A 118 -23.79 -14.10 -3.12
N SER A 119 -24.60 -14.73 -3.98
CA SER A 119 -24.46 -14.72 -5.44
C SER A 119 -24.63 -13.32 -6.02
N ARG A 120 -25.62 -12.56 -5.55
CA ARG A 120 -25.82 -11.15 -5.94
C ARG A 120 -24.63 -10.30 -5.52
N HIS A 121 -24.18 -10.45 -4.29
CA HIS A 121 -23.00 -9.73 -3.79
C HIS A 121 -21.75 -10.04 -4.63
N LEU A 122 -21.52 -11.31 -4.96
CA LEU A 122 -20.39 -11.72 -5.78
C LEU A 122 -20.43 -11.13 -7.20
N ARG A 123 -21.61 -11.07 -7.81
CA ARG A 123 -21.83 -10.41 -9.11
C ARG A 123 -21.56 -8.91 -9.09
N ASP A 124 -21.70 -8.25 -7.94
CA ASP A 124 -21.35 -6.84 -7.80
C ASP A 124 -19.85 -6.63 -7.55
N VAL A 125 -19.23 -7.52 -6.77
CA VAL A 125 -17.84 -7.39 -6.33
C VAL A 125 -16.85 -7.72 -7.45
N ILE A 126 -17.06 -8.80 -8.23
CA ILE A 126 -16.12 -9.20 -9.29
C ILE A 126 -15.94 -8.08 -10.33
N PRO A 127 -16.99 -7.50 -10.92
CA PRO A 127 -16.80 -6.46 -11.92
C PRO A 127 -16.17 -5.19 -11.38
N LYS A 128 -16.49 -4.80 -10.15
CA LYS A 128 -15.92 -3.60 -9.52
C LYS A 128 -14.43 -3.78 -9.19
N TYR A 129 -14.08 -4.85 -8.51
CA TYR A 129 -12.74 -5.01 -7.95
C TYR A 129 -11.79 -5.85 -8.80
N TYR A 130 -12.29 -6.70 -9.71
CA TYR A 130 -11.43 -7.45 -10.63
C TYR A 130 -11.29 -6.74 -11.97
N PHE A 131 -12.41 -6.38 -12.63
CA PHE A 131 -12.38 -5.80 -13.98
C PHE A 131 -12.11 -4.29 -13.99
N ALA A 132 -12.86 -3.50 -13.22
CA ALA A 132 -12.76 -2.05 -13.26
C ALA A 132 -11.69 -1.44 -12.34
N TRP A 133 -10.96 -2.30 -11.62
CA TRP A 133 -9.78 -1.93 -10.82
C TRP A 133 -10.02 -0.83 -9.77
N TYR A 134 -11.24 -0.75 -9.22
CA TYR A 134 -11.61 0.23 -8.19
C TYR A 134 -10.85 0.01 -6.89
N ALA A 135 -10.52 1.11 -6.20
CA ALA A 135 -9.96 1.02 -4.86
C ALA A 135 -11.01 0.55 -3.84
N ALA A 136 -10.61 -0.40 -2.99
CA ALA A 136 -11.33 -0.89 -1.83
C ALA A 136 -11.34 0.10 -0.66
N ARG A 137 -10.35 0.99 -0.55
CA ARG A 137 -10.30 2.01 0.51
C ARG A 137 -10.07 3.43 -0.01
N PRO A 138 -10.46 4.46 0.77
CA PRO A 138 -10.12 5.83 0.44
C PRO A 138 -8.61 6.05 0.63
N PHE A 139 -8.01 6.75 -0.33
CA PHE A 139 -6.57 7.01 -0.40
C PHE A 139 -5.96 7.59 0.88
N GLY A 140 -6.62 8.57 1.50
CA GLY A 140 -6.13 9.20 2.73
C GLY A 140 -6.02 8.21 3.91
N ARG A 141 -6.95 7.25 4.01
CA ARG A 141 -6.90 6.22 5.06
C ARG A 141 -5.77 5.22 4.78
N MET A 142 -5.59 4.82 3.53
CA MET A 142 -4.48 3.97 3.10
C MET A 142 -3.11 4.59 3.44
N LEU A 143 -2.93 5.87 3.17
CA LEU A 143 -1.70 6.60 3.51
C LEU A 143 -1.45 6.58 5.02
N VAL A 144 -2.46 6.93 5.81
CA VAL A 144 -2.33 6.99 7.28
C VAL A 144 -2.04 5.60 7.87
N ASP A 145 -2.70 4.56 7.39
CA ASP A 145 -2.49 3.19 7.86
C ASP A 145 -1.05 2.73 7.56
N ASN A 146 -0.54 2.98 6.34
CA ASN A 146 0.84 2.64 5.97
C ASN A 146 1.89 3.45 6.76
N ILE A 147 1.65 4.76 6.97
CA ILE A 147 2.51 5.59 7.81
C ILE A 147 2.56 5.03 9.24
N LYS A 148 1.41 4.68 9.83
CA LYS A 148 1.36 4.14 11.19
C LYS A 148 2.02 2.77 11.33
N LEU A 149 1.99 1.94 10.29
CA LEU A 149 2.48 0.57 10.34
C LEU A 149 4.01 0.46 10.36
N ALA A 150 4.70 1.07 9.39
CA ALA A 150 6.13 0.83 9.20
C ALA A 150 6.96 2.10 8.91
N TYR A 151 6.32 3.17 8.44
CA TYR A 151 7.04 4.32 7.88
C TYR A 151 7.09 5.55 8.79
N GLY A 152 6.27 5.61 9.83
CA GLY A 152 6.17 6.76 10.71
C GLY A 152 7.49 7.11 11.39
N TRP A 153 8.14 6.12 12.01
CA TRP A 153 9.42 6.34 12.67
C TRP A 153 10.55 6.66 11.69
N PRO A 154 10.74 5.92 10.57
CA PRO A 154 11.68 6.31 9.53
C PRO A 154 11.49 7.75 9.05
N PHE A 155 10.27 8.16 8.69
CA PHE A 155 10.03 9.52 8.20
C PHE A 155 10.39 10.59 9.23
N ILE A 156 10.09 10.38 10.51
CA ILE A 156 10.47 11.31 11.58
C ILE A 156 12.00 11.43 11.67
N VAL A 157 12.70 10.30 11.71
CA VAL A 157 14.16 10.26 11.82
C VAL A 157 14.82 10.95 10.63
N PHE A 158 14.45 10.57 9.40
CA PHE A 158 15.05 11.15 8.20
C PHE A 158 14.72 12.64 8.03
N SER A 159 13.52 13.08 8.44
CA SER A 159 13.16 14.50 8.41
C SER A 159 13.99 15.31 9.42
N ALA A 160 14.20 14.79 10.63
CA ALA A 160 15.04 15.43 11.63
C ALA A 160 16.50 15.55 11.15
N LEU A 161 17.02 14.49 10.51
CA LEU A 161 18.35 14.51 9.89
C LEU A 161 18.42 15.53 8.76
N LEU A 162 17.42 15.56 7.86
CA LEU A 162 17.38 16.53 6.76
C LEU A 162 17.46 17.97 7.27
N VAL A 163 16.65 18.33 8.27
CA VAL A 163 16.64 19.67 8.86
C VAL A 163 17.98 20.01 9.52
N TRP A 164 18.53 19.09 10.31
CA TRP A 164 19.84 19.30 10.95
C TRP A 164 20.96 19.47 9.92
N GLY A 165 21.01 18.62 8.90
CA GLY A 165 21.99 18.73 7.82
C GLY A 165 21.88 20.04 7.05
N LEU A 166 20.65 20.48 6.74
CA LEU A 166 20.41 21.79 6.10
C LEU A 166 20.93 22.96 6.92
N MET A 167 20.69 22.98 8.24
CA MET A 167 21.14 24.08 9.10
C MET A 167 22.67 24.23 9.10
N MET A 168 23.41 23.11 9.12
CA MET A 168 24.87 23.12 9.27
C MET A 168 25.61 23.24 7.93
N GLN A 169 25.06 22.72 6.83
CA GLN A 169 25.78 22.54 5.57
C GLN A 169 25.31 23.49 4.42
N HIS A 170 24.51 24.51 4.73
CA HIS A 170 23.92 25.44 3.75
C HIS A 170 24.92 26.24 2.89
N LYS A 171 26.21 26.27 3.23
CA LYS A 171 27.23 27.07 2.54
C LYS A 171 27.95 26.31 1.41
N SER A 172 27.82 24.99 1.32
CA SER A 172 28.45 24.19 0.26
C SER A 172 27.65 24.29 -1.04
N SER A 173 28.32 24.70 -2.13
CA SER A 173 27.72 24.78 -3.47
C SER A 173 27.33 23.41 -4.01
N VAL A 174 28.09 22.36 -3.68
CA VAL A 174 27.80 20.96 -4.05
C VAL A 174 26.47 20.52 -3.43
N ILE A 175 26.30 20.79 -2.13
CA ILE A 175 25.10 20.42 -1.39
C ILE A 175 23.88 21.19 -1.91
N CYS A 176 24.03 22.46 -2.28
CA CYS A 176 22.95 23.23 -2.91
C CYS A 176 22.49 22.61 -4.24
N GLY A 177 23.42 22.13 -5.07
CA GLY A 177 23.09 21.42 -6.32
C GLY A 177 22.36 20.09 -6.06
N CYS A 178 22.87 19.29 -5.11
CA CYS A 178 22.22 18.04 -4.71
C CYS A 178 20.82 18.27 -4.10
N LEU A 179 20.63 19.34 -3.34
CA LEU A 179 19.33 19.71 -2.78
C LEU A 179 18.33 20.05 -3.89
N ALA A 180 18.75 20.81 -4.91
CA ALA A 180 17.90 21.11 -6.04
C ALA A 180 17.47 19.83 -6.79
N ALA A 181 18.42 18.91 -7.03
CA ALA A 181 18.12 17.61 -7.62
C ALA A 181 17.16 16.76 -6.75
N PHE A 182 17.35 16.77 -5.43
CA PHE A 182 16.46 16.12 -4.47
C PHE A 182 15.03 16.67 -4.55
N VAL A 183 14.85 18.00 -4.59
CA VAL A 183 13.53 18.62 -4.71
C VAL A 183 12.86 18.23 -6.02
N VAL A 184 13.58 18.30 -7.14
CA VAL A 184 13.05 17.89 -8.45
C VAL A 184 12.63 16.42 -8.44
N TRP A 185 13.45 15.54 -7.86
CA TRP A 185 13.10 14.12 -7.72
C TRP A 185 11.82 13.95 -6.91
N MET A 186 11.73 14.56 -5.72
CA MET A 186 10.55 14.45 -4.85
C MET A 186 9.27 14.95 -5.54
N VAL A 187 9.36 16.05 -6.30
CA VAL A 187 8.23 16.58 -7.08
C VAL A 187 7.82 15.60 -8.19
N LEU A 188 8.78 14.98 -8.89
CA LEU A 188 8.48 13.98 -9.93
C LEU A 188 7.83 12.73 -9.33
N GLU A 189 8.33 12.21 -8.21
CA GLU A 189 7.74 11.06 -7.52
C GLU A 189 6.32 11.38 -7.02
N LEU A 190 6.11 12.58 -6.45
CA LEU A 190 4.77 13.00 -6.02
C LEU A 190 3.82 13.17 -7.22
N TYR A 191 4.29 13.75 -8.33
CA TYR A 191 3.50 13.91 -9.54
C TYR A 191 3.11 12.56 -10.15
N TRP A 192 4.05 11.61 -10.24
CA TRP A 192 3.77 10.24 -10.67
C TRP A 192 2.80 9.55 -9.72
N PHE A 193 2.98 9.74 -8.41
CA PHE A 193 2.08 9.17 -7.41
C PHE A 193 0.64 9.66 -7.60
N MET A 194 0.45 10.96 -7.78
CA MET A 194 -0.88 11.55 -7.97
C MET A 194 -1.49 11.21 -9.33
N THR A 195 -0.69 11.16 -10.39
CA THR A 195 -1.18 11.02 -11.78
C THR A 195 -1.40 9.56 -12.17
N TYR A 196 -0.47 8.66 -11.81
CA TYR A 196 -0.50 7.27 -12.24
C TYR A 196 -1.27 6.37 -11.26
N HIS A 197 -1.37 6.78 -10.00
CA HIS A 197 -2.05 6.03 -8.94
C HIS A 197 -3.30 6.74 -8.43
N GLY A 198 -3.89 7.62 -9.23
CA GLY A 198 -5.24 8.13 -9.05
C GLY A 198 -6.24 6.98 -9.09
N PHE A 199 -6.36 6.27 -7.97
CA PHE A 199 -7.34 5.21 -7.80
C PHE A 199 -8.72 5.81 -8.10
N LYS A 200 -9.43 5.22 -9.06
CA LYS A 200 -10.85 5.51 -9.25
C LYS A 200 -11.54 5.12 -7.93
N HIS A 201 -11.88 6.10 -7.12
CA HIS A 201 -12.60 5.90 -5.88
C HIS A 201 -14.10 5.91 -6.16
N LEU A 202 -14.80 4.89 -5.64
CA LEU A 202 -16.23 4.98 -5.45
C LEU A 202 -16.50 5.91 -4.27
N LYS A 203 -17.48 6.82 -4.41
CA LYS A 203 -18.03 7.55 -3.25
C LYS A 203 -18.49 6.52 -2.20
N PRO A 204 -18.33 6.82 -0.89
CA PRO A 204 -18.50 5.86 0.20
C PRO A 204 -19.98 5.50 0.51
N GLU A 205 -20.82 5.29 -0.50
CA GLU A 205 -22.21 4.84 -0.30
C GLU A 205 -22.37 3.31 -0.29
N THR A 206 -21.36 2.54 -0.68
CA THR A 206 -21.44 1.05 -0.71
C THR A 206 -20.78 0.32 0.46
N ASP A 207 -20.21 1.04 1.43
CA ASP A 207 -19.52 0.44 2.59
C ASP A 207 -20.49 -0.13 3.65
N PHE A 208 -21.80 0.13 3.51
CA PHE A 208 -22.84 -0.46 4.37
C PHE A 208 -23.04 -1.98 4.15
N GLY A 209 -22.61 -2.53 3.01
CA GLY A 209 -22.78 -3.95 2.70
C GLY A 209 -21.68 -4.87 3.25
N LEU A 210 -20.44 -4.38 3.34
CA LEU A 210 -19.28 -5.22 3.72
C LEU A 210 -19.22 -5.50 5.23
N LYS A 211 -19.61 -4.55 6.07
CA LYS A 211 -19.68 -4.75 7.54
C LYS A 211 -20.95 -5.44 8.00
N GLY A 212 -22.07 -5.20 7.34
CA GLY A 212 -23.34 -5.87 7.66
C GLY A 212 -23.30 -7.36 7.34
N LEU A 213 -22.85 -7.72 6.12
CA LEU A 213 -22.89 -9.12 5.68
C LEU A 213 -21.80 -9.98 6.33
N ALA A 214 -20.58 -9.49 6.55
CA ALA A 214 -19.56 -10.26 7.27
C ALA A 214 -19.99 -10.59 8.72
N GLY A 215 -20.68 -9.65 9.39
CA GLY A 215 -21.32 -9.89 10.68
C GLY A 215 -22.50 -10.86 10.62
N ASP A 216 -23.35 -10.75 9.60
CA ASP A 216 -24.54 -11.60 9.41
C ASP A 216 -24.23 -13.02 8.88
N PHE A 217 -23.04 -13.23 8.32
CA PHE A 217 -22.55 -14.54 7.87
C PHE A 217 -21.58 -15.20 8.85
N GLY A 218 -21.27 -14.57 9.99
CA GLY A 218 -20.41 -15.15 11.02
C GLY A 218 -18.98 -15.43 10.55
N VAL A 219 -18.52 -14.76 9.48
CA VAL A 219 -17.13 -14.90 9.02
C VAL A 219 -16.27 -14.18 10.06
N PRO A 220 -15.37 -14.88 10.77
CA PRO A 220 -14.62 -14.26 11.85
C PRO A 220 -13.77 -13.12 11.27
N GLU A 221 -14.04 -11.89 11.71
CA GLU A 221 -13.11 -10.78 11.54
C GLU A 221 -11.79 -11.20 12.16
N LYS A 222 -10.78 -11.50 11.34
CA LYS A 222 -9.42 -11.68 11.84
C LYS A 222 -8.95 -10.32 12.37
N LYS A 223 -9.01 -10.20 13.70
CA LYS A 223 -8.38 -9.14 14.49
C LYS A 223 -6.89 -9.04 14.20
#